data_AF-W1IUX8-F1
#
_entry.id   AF-W1IUX8-F1
#
_cell.length_a   1.000
_cell.length_b   1.000
_cell.length_c   1.000
_cell.angle_alpha   90.00
_cell.angle_beta   90.00
_cell.angle_gamma   90.00
#
_symmetry.space_group_name_H-M   'P 1'
#
loop_
_entity.id
_entity.type
_entity.pdbx_description
1 polymer ?
#
loop_
_entity_poly.entity_id
_entity_poly.type
_entity_poly.pdbx_seq_one_letter_code
_entity_poly.pdbx_strand_id
1 'polypeptide(L)'
;MAKNLMNSENMIFPDESREIELVEIVMQVEVGHAQFELAEEEIYRKADGKLIDTRIALTRKEWKSGKYVTAIAKHYPMSERNKAISEMVTLTQWAIMETAQEKMAK
;
A
#
# COMPACT_ATOMS: atom_id res chain seq x y z
N MET A 1 -26.76 -13.68 32.15
CA MET A 1 -26.97 -12.84 30.96
C MET A 1 -25.60 -12.36 30.48
N ALA A 2 -24.96 -13.11 29.57
CA ALA A 2 -23.74 -12.66 28.91
C ALA A 2 -24.15 -11.96 27.62
N LYS A 3 -23.67 -10.74 27.44
CA LYS A 3 -23.92 -9.87 26.28
C LYS A 3 -23.52 -10.61 25.01
N ASN A 4 -24.47 -10.77 24.10
CA ASN A 4 -24.20 -11.02 22.67
C ASN A 4 -23.31 -9.88 22.17
N LEU A 5 -22.02 -10.16 22.04
CA LEU A 5 -21.07 -9.27 21.39
C LEU A 5 -21.05 -9.63 19.91
N MET A 6 -21.67 -8.74 19.15
CA MET A 6 -21.40 -8.41 17.74
C MET A 6 -21.79 -9.48 16.71
N ASN A 7 -22.85 -9.14 15.98
CA ASN A 7 -23.12 -9.63 14.63
C ASN A 7 -21.82 -9.61 13.81
N SER A 8 -21.29 -10.79 13.55
CA SER A 8 -20.29 -11.07 12.52
C SER A 8 -20.93 -11.03 11.13
N GLU A 9 -21.69 -9.98 10.83
CA GLU A 9 -22.19 -9.74 9.48
C GLU A 9 -21.02 -9.17 8.67
N ASN A 10 -20.35 -10.07 7.94
CA ASN A 10 -19.35 -9.84 6.87
C ASN A 10 -17.85 -9.77 7.19
N MET A 11 -17.32 -10.69 8.02
CA MET A 11 -15.93 -11.15 7.82
C MET A 11 -15.89 -12.67 7.80
N ILE A 12 -16.02 -13.23 6.59
CA ILE A 12 -15.73 -14.64 6.34
C ILE A 12 -14.21 -14.73 6.22
N PHE A 13 -13.50 -14.80 7.35
CA PHE A 13 -12.17 -15.39 7.34
C PHE A 13 -12.37 -16.90 7.42
N PRO A 14 -12.05 -17.69 6.38
CA PRO A 14 -12.08 -19.12 6.51
C PRO A 14 -11.05 -19.54 7.56
N ASP A 15 -11.42 -20.44 8.47
CA ASP A 15 -10.52 -21.02 9.50
C ASP A 15 -9.25 -21.66 8.89
N GLU A 16 -9.19 -21.84 7.57
CA GLU A 16 -8.09 -22.43 6.79
C GLU A 16 -7.30 -21.41 5.95
N SER A 17 -7.54 -20.11 6.12
CA SER A 17 -6.80 -19.06 5.39
C SER A 17 -5.51 -18.70 6.10
N ARG A 18 -4.43 -18.48 5.32
CA ARG A 18 -3.17 -17.93 5.82
C ARG A 18 -2.89 -16.57 5.20
N GLU A 19 -2.32 -15.67 5.99
CA GLU A 19 -1.81 -14.39 5.49
C GLU A 19 -0.55 -14.62 4.65
N ILE A 20 -0.47 -13.94 3.51
CA ILE A 20 0.67 -13.95 2.60
C ILE A 20 0.94 -12.49 2.24
N GLU A 21 2.16 -12.14 1.85
CA GLU A 21 2.51 -10.81 1.32
C GLU A 21 3.25 -11.01 0.00
N LEU A 22 2.56 -11.54 -1.00
CA LEU A 22 3.09 -11.58 -2.37
C LEU A 22 2.81 -10.22 -3.00
N VAL A 23 3.86 -9.54 -3.45
CA VAL A 23 3.80 -8.15 -3.92
C VAL A 23 4.08 -8.09 -5.42
N GLU A 24 3.13 -7.57 -6.20
CA GLU A 24 3.35 -7.19 -7.60
C GLU A 24 3.34 -5.65 -7.71
N ILE A 25 4.46 -5.06 -8.13
CA ILE A 25 4.55 -3.60 -8.28
C ILE A 25 3.81 -3.18 -9.56
N VAL A 26 2.71 -2.47 -9.37
CA VAL A 26 1.85 -1.93 -10.44
C VAL A 26 2.43 -0.64 -11.00
N MET A 27 3.02 0.19 -10.14
CA MET A 27 3.61 1.48 -10.53
C MET A 27 4.76 1.84 -9.58
N GLN A 28 5.84 2.39 -10.13
CA GLN A 28 6.93 2.96 -9.36
C GLN A 28 7.35 4.30 -9.96
N VAL A 29 7.54 5.30 -9.10
CA VAL A 29 7.99 6.63 -9.51
C VAL A 29 9.07 7.12 -8.54
N GLU A 30 10.17 7.63 -9.08
CA GLU A 30 11.27 8.19 -8.30
C GLU A 30 11.40 9.69 -8.55
N VAL A 31 11.49 10.45 -7.46
CA VAL A 31 11.62 11.91 -7.47
C VAL A 31 12.66 12.31 -6.43
N GLY A 32 13.84 12.71 -6.90
CA GLY A 32 14.94 13.13 -6.01
C GLY A 32 15.35 12.01 -5.05
N HIS A 33 15.15 12.23 -3.75
CA HIS A 33 15.45 11.27 -2.70
C HIS A 33 14.24 10.43 -2.26
N ALA A 34 13.10 10.53 -2.95
CA ALA A 34 11.90 9.76 -2.65
C ALA A 34 11.58 8.77 -3.78
N GLN A 35 11.10 7.59 -3.40
CA GLN A 35 10.57 6.55 -4.28
C GLN A 35 9.13 6.25 -3.85
N PHE A 36 8.20 6.22 -4.79
CA PHE A 36 6.81 5.90 -4.58
C PHE A 36 6.51 4.59 -5.30
N GLU A 37 5.88 3.65 -4.60
CA GLU A 37 5.48 2.35 -5.14
C GLU A 37 4.01 2.14 -4.88
N LEU A 38 3.29 1.73 -5.92
CA LEU A 38 1.96 1.17 -5.82
C LEU A 38 2.07 -0.30 -6.18
N ALA A 39 1.68 -1.18 -5.26
CA ALA A 39 1.74 -2.61 -5.45
C ALA A 39 0.40 -3.26 -5.15
N GLU A 40 0.13 -4.37 -5.81
CA GLU A 40 -0.95 -5.28 -5.46
C GLU A 40 -0.39 -6.35 -4.54
N GLU A 41 -1.02 -6.51 -3.37
CA GLU A 41 -0.63 -7.48 -2.36
C GLU A 41 -1.73 -8.52 -2.22
N GLU A 42 -1.38 -9.78 -2.37
CA GLU A 42 -2.25 -10.87 -1.97
C GLU A 42 -2.25 -10.95 -0.45
N ILE A 43 -3.41 -10.85 0.20
CA ILE A 43 -3.47 -10.86 1.67
C ILE A 43 -3.74 -12.28 2.17
N TYR A 44 -4.70 -12.98 1.56
CA TYR A 44 -5.15 -14.28 2.05
C TYR A 44 -5.20 -15.31 0.93
N ARG A 45 -4.67 -16.50 1.21
CA ARG A 45 -4.91 -17.70 0.41
C ARG A 45 -5.46 -18.82 1.28
N LYS A 46 -6.28 -19.68 0.67
CA LYS A 46 -6.67 -20.96 1.25
C LYS A 46 -5.48 -21.92 1.34
N ALA A 47 -5.61 -22.97 2.14
CA ALA A 47 -4.62 -24.05 2.23
C ALA A 47 -4.33 -24.75 0.87
N ASP A 48 -5.31 -24.78 -0.03
CA ASP A 48 -5.18 -25.31 -1.41
C ASP A 48 -4.46 -24.33 -2.39
N GLY A 49 -4.06 -23.15 -1.90
CA GLY A 49 -3.39 -22.12 -2.69
C GLY A 49 -4.33 -21.17 -3.43
N LYS A 50 -5.66 -21.30 -3.30
CA LYS A 50 -6.59 -20.36 -3.96
C LYS A 50 -6.54 -18.98 -3.31
N LEU A 51 -6.38 -17.94 -4.14
CA LEU A 51 -6.46 -16.53 -3.72
C LEU A 51 -7.86 -16.18 -3.21
N ILE A 52 -7.91 -15.58 -2.02
CA ILE A 52 -9.15 -15.15 -1.36
C ILE A 52 -9.31 -13.64 -1.48
N ASP A 53 -8.25 -12.89 -1.19
CA ASP A 53 -8.32 -11.44 -1.12
C ASP A 53 -7.00 -10.76 -1.49
N THR A 54 -7.12 -9.54 -2.01
CA THR A 54 -6.04 -8.69 -2.50
C THR A 54 -6.27 -7.24 -2.06
N ARG A 55 -5.19 -6.52 -1.79
CA ARG A 55 -5.22 -5.06 -1.55
C ARG A 55 -4.23 -4.34 -2.45
N ILE A 56 -4.39 -3.03 -2.50
CA ILE A 56 -3.38 -2.14 -3.07
C ILE A 56 -2.58 -1.51 -1.93
N ALA A 57 -1.26 -1.64 -1.98
CA ALA A 57 -0.32 -0.98 -1.09
C ALA A 57 0.33 0.21 -1.78
N LEU A 58 0.30 1.37 -1.13
CA LEU A 58 1.01 2.58 -1.51
C LEU A 58 2.15 2.81 -0.52
N THR A 59 3.37 2.77 -1.02
CA THR A 59 4.59 2.94 -0.22
C THR A 59 5.35 4.16 -0.70
N ARG A 60 5.74 5.05 0.22
CA ARG A 60 6.78 6.06 -0.01
C ARG A 60 8.03 5.63 0.73
N LYS A 61 9.14 5.46 0.00
CA LYS A 61 10.47 5.25 0.55
C LYS A 61 11.30 6.51 0.38
N GLU A 62 12.19 6.75 1.34
CA GLU A 62 13.14 7.85 1.31
C GLU A 62 14.57 7.30 1.32
N TRP A 63 15.45 7.93 0.54
CA TRP A 63 16.87 7.61 0.53
C TRP A 63 17.53 8.09 1.81
N LYS A 64 17.89 7.15 2.69
CA LYS A 64 18.56 7.42 3.96
C LYS A 64 19.78 6.53 4.08
N SER A 65 20.96 7.15 4.25
CA SER A 65 22.22 6.46 4.55
C SER A 65 22.54 5.30 3.59
N GLY A 66 22.37 5.52 2.28
CA GLY A 66 22.74 4.55 1.24
C GLY A 66 21.69 3.48 0.92
N LYS A 67 20.47 3.59 1.47
CA LYS A 67 19.35 2.71 1.12
C LYS A 67 18.01 3.44 1.14
N TYR A 68 17.03 2.91 0.41
CA TYR A 68 15.64 3.31 0.55
C TYR A 68 15.03 2.73 1.82
N VAL A 69 14.40 3.58 2.62
CA VAL A 69 13.68 3.21 3.84
C VAL A 69 12.23 3.64 3.70
N THR A 70 11.30 2.73 3.97
CA THR A 70 9.87 3.03 3.98
C THR A 70 9.56 4.13 4.99
N ALA A 71 9.04 5.25 4.51
CA ALA A 71 8.61 6.40 5.32
C ALA A 71 7.08 6.40 5.51
N ILE A 72 6.32 5.98 4.50
CA ILE A 72 4.86 5.85 4.54
C ILE A 72 4.47 4.52 3.89
N ALA A 73 3.55 3.80 4.52
CA ALA A 73 2.86 2.66 3.92
C ALA A 73 1.35 2.82 4.18
N LYS A 74 0.54 2.77 3.12
CA LYS A 74 -0.92 2.84 3.19
C LYS A 74 -1.52 1.67 2.41
N HIS A 75 -2.54 1.04 2.97
CA HIS A 75 -3.24 -0.07 2.35
C HIS A 75 -4.66 0.34 1.99
N TYR A 76 -5.10 -0.05 0.80
CA TYR A 76 -6.43 0.21 0.26
C TYR A 76 -7.07 -1.12 -0.13
N PRO A 77 -8.37 -1.34 0.16
CA PRO A 77 -9.08 -2.46 -0.44
C PRO A 77 -9.06 -2.32 -1.97
N MET A 78 -9.12 -3.43 -2.69
CA MET A 78 -9.03 -3.40 -4.16
C MET A 78 -10.14 -2.56 -4.82
N SER A 79 -11.30 -2.45 -4.16
CA SER A 79 -12.40 -1.55 -4.57
C SER A 79 -12.03 -0.06 -4.59
N GLU A 80 -11.01 0.35 -3.82
CA GLU A 80 -10.50 1.72 -3.75
C GLU A 80 -9.21 1.93 -4.58
N ARG A 81 -8.86 1.02 -5.51
CA ARG A 81 -7.66 1.12 -6.35
C ARG A 81 -7.45 2.49 -6.99
N ASN A 82 -8.50 3.10 -7.55
CA ASN A 82 -8.41 4.41 -8.21
C ASN A 82 -8.08 5.55 -7.23
N LYS A 83 -8.52 5.42 -5.98
CA LYS A 83 -8.18 6.37 -4.92
C LYS A 83 -6.72 6.22 -4.50
N ALA A 84 -6.22 5.00 -4.39
CA ALA A 84 -4.80 4.73 -4.14
C ALA A 84 -3.89 5.31 -5.25
N ILE A 85 -4.27 5.15 -6.51
CA ILE A 85 -3.57 5.74 -7.66
C ILE A 85 -3.59 7.27 -7.57
N SER A 86 -4.76 7.86 -7.31
CA SER A 86 -4.91 9.32 -7.22
C SER A 86 -4.06 9.90 -6.08
N GLU A 87 -3.98 9.20 -4.95
CA GLU A 87 -3.14 9.61 -3.82
C GLU A 87 -1.64 9.49 -4.16
N MET A 88 -1.23 8.41 -4.84
CA MET A 88 0.14 8.26 -5.32
C MET A 88 0.55 9.42 -6.23
N VAL A 89 -0.29 9.77 -7.21
CA VAL A 89 -0.06 10.90 -8.12
C VAL A 89 0.09 12.19 -7.34
N THR A 90 -0.80 12.44 -6.38
CA THR A 90 -0.76 13.63 -5.53
C THR A 90 0.55 13.72 -4.74
N LEU A 91 0.94 12.64 -4.05
CA LEU A 91 2.19 12.60 -3.28
C LEU A 91 3.43 12.80 -4.17
N THR A 92 3.41 12.21 -5.36
CA THR A 92 4.49 12.37 -6.34
C THR A 92 4.61 13.82 -6.80
N GLN A 93 3.49 14.47 -7.12
CA GLN A 93 3.46 15.89 -7.51
C GLN A 93 4.01 16.80 -6.41
N TRP A 94 3.66 16.53 -5.15
CA TRP A 94 4.18 17.28 -4.01
C TRP A 94 5.70 17.13 -3.90
N ALA A 95 6.23 15.90 -4.02
CA ALA A 95 7.67 15.68 -4.01
C ALA A 95 8.40 16.37 -5.18
N ILE A 96 7.76 16.46 -6.35
CA ILE A 96 8.31 17.22 -7.50
C ILE A 96 8.38 18.71 -7.15
N MET A 97 7.33 19.27 -6.55
CA MET A 97 7.29 20.66 -6.14
C MET A 97 8.33 20.98 -5.06
N GLU A 98 8.46 20.13 -4.03
CA GLU A 98 9.49 20.24 -2.98
C GLU A 98 10.89 20.26 -3.61
N THR A 99 11.17 19.29 -4.49
CA THR A 99 12.47 19.20 -5.19
C THR A 99 12.74 20.43 -6.06
N ALA A 100 11.72 20.97 -6.73
CA ALA A 100 11.86 22.18 -7.54
C ALA A 100 12.16 23.41 -6.67
N GLN A 101 11.48 23.56 -5.53
CA GLN A 101 11.72 24.65 -4.58
C GLN A 101 13.14 24.59 -4.00
N GLU A 102 13.62 23.40 -3.61
CA GLU A 102 15.00 23.21 -3.13
C GLU A 102 16.06 23.63 -4.16
N LYS A 103 15.79 23.42 -5.45
CA LYS A 103 16.69 23.84 -6.53
C LYS A 103 16.66 25.33 -6.78
N MET A 104 15.54 26.01 -6.55
CA MET A 104 15.43 27.47 -6.73
C MET A 104 15.95 28.26 -5.53
N ALA A 105 15.95 27.64 -4.34
CA ALA A 105 16.47 28.24 -3.11
C ALA A 105 18.00 28.13 -2.97
N LYS A 106 18.67 27.42 -3.89
CA LYS A 106 20.12 27.29 -3.99
C LYS A 106 20.64 28.11 -5.16
#